data_AF-A0A1Y1Z653-F1
#
_entry.id   AF-A0A1Y1Z653-F1
#
_cell.length_a   1.000
_cell.length_b   1.000
_cell.length_c   1.000
_cell.angle_alpha   90.00
_cell.angle_beta   90.00
_cell.angle_gamma   90.00
#
_symmetry.space_group_name_H-M   'P 1'
#
loop_
_entity.id
_entity.type
_entity.pdbx_description
1 polymer ?
#
loop_
_entity_poly.entity_id
_entity_poly.type
_entity_poly.pdbx_seq_one_letter_code
_entity_poly.pdbx_strand_id
1 'polypeptide(L)'
;MLLDFTLPVSTISQQIKEEYPEIEKVSIHEALHGLKIGDDWTKSFQVDDLIRTATRGDAKGFLVLVDNEKIFVKIPTFDERAAGLVRHHNYLLSRIDPMSTLKKTLDKQAQTASLVLATGSFTGLVAYVAVMARLTWWDYGWDVMEPVAYFTSIGMGIVGYLYFLITKREYTYEALAHYAVSQRQMRLYIKHGLDINQYQSLVSEAKELERRIEDVRDDYD
;
A
#
# COMPACT_ATOMS: atom_id res chain seq x y z
N MET A 1 -12.47 10.99 31.26
CA MET A 1 -12.58 12.27 30.54
C MET A 1 -12.06 12.09 29.12
N LEU A 2 -12.90 12.24 28.08
CA LEU A 2 -12.43 12.28 26.69
C LEU A 2 -11.88 13.70 26.47
N LEU A 3 -10.57 13.82 26.33
CA LEU A 3 -9.89 15.11 26.14
C LEU A 3 -9.84 15.44 24.65
N ASP A 4 -10.40 16.59 24.27
CA ASP A 4 -10.16 17.19 22.95
C ASP A 4 -8.81 17.92 23.01
N PHE A 5 -7.86 17.48 22.19
CA PHE A 5 -6.47 17.96 22.18
C PHE A 5 -6.30 19.40 21.68
N THR A 6 -7.35 19.97 21.07
CA THR A 6 -7.36 21.34 20.56
C THR A 6 -7.75 22.39 21.62
N LEU A 7 -8.24 21.94 22.77
CA LEU A 7 -8.66 22.84 23.84
C LEU A 7 -7.47 23.41 24.60
N PRO A 8 -7.63 24.58 25.23
CA PRO A 8 -6.62 25.11 26.14
C PRO A 8 -6.55 24.28 27.42
N VAL A 9 -5.36 24.21 28.02
CA VAL A 9 -5.10 23.46 29.27
C VAL A 9 -5.95 23.99 30.44
N SER A 10 -6.36 25.26 30.38
CA SER A 10 -7.28 25.86 31.35
C SER A 10 -8.63 25.13 31.42
N THR A 11 -9.13 24.62 30.29
CA THR A 11 -10.37 23.83 30.25
C THR A 11 -10.23 22.53 31.03
N ILE A 12 -9.06 21.87 30.98
CA ILE A 12 -8.79 20.67 31.78
C ILE A 12 -8.82 21.02 33.27
N SER A 13 -8.16 22.10 33.66
CA SER A 13 -8.16 22.54 35.07
C SER A 13 -9.57 22.85 35.58
N GLN A 14 -10.43 23.40 34.71
CA GLN A 14 -11.81 23.71 35.04
C GLN A 14 -12.66 22.45 35.12
N GLN A 15 -12.50 21.50 34.20
CA GLN A 15 -13.20 20.22 34.23
C GLN A 15 -12.85 19.40 35.49
N ILE A 16 -11.58 19.40 35.90
CA ILE A 16 -11.17 18.74 37.15
C ILE A 16 -11.85 19.39 38.35
N LYS A 17 -11.98 20.72 38.37
CA LYS A 17 -12.69 21.45 39.44
C LYS A 17 -14.20 21.20 39.44
N GLU A 18 -14.81 21.02 38.26
CA GLU A 18 -16.23 20.68 38.14
C GLU A 18 -16.51 19.25 38.61
N GLU A 19 -15.59 18.32 38.36
CA GLU A 19 -15.71 16.91 38.77
C GLU A 19 -15.40 16.72 40.26
N TYR A 20 -14.50 17.54 40.83
CA TYR A 20 -14.09 17.51 42.24
C TYR A 20 -14.16 18.91 42.87
N PRO A 21 -15.35 19.38 43.27
CA PRO A 21 -15.57 20.73 43.78
C PRO A 21 -14.90 21.01 45.13
N GLU A 22 -14.42 19.98 45.85
CA GLU A 22 -13.60 20.09 47.06
C GLU A 22 -12.20 20.66 46.83
N ILE A 23 -11.74 20.74 45.58
CA ILE A 23 -10.39 21.21 45.22
C ILE A 23 -10.41 22.74 44.97
N GLU A 24 -9.63 23.51 45.74
CA GLU A 24 -9.57 24.97 45.59
C GLU A 24 -8.73 25.40 44.38
N LYS A 25 -7.58 24.75 44.16
CA LYS A 25 -6.62 25.16 43.13
C LYS A 25 -6.06 23.97 42.35
N VAL A 26 -6.23 24.03 41.03
CA VAL A 26 -5.62 23.09 40.07
C VAL A 26 -4.73 23.90 39.13
N SER A 27 -3.47 23.50 39.00
CA SER A 27 -2.54 24.08 38.02
C SER A 27 -1.62 23.01 37.47
N ILE A 28 -1.27 23.13 36.19
CA ILE A 28 -0.45 22.16 35.46
C ILE A 28 0.90 22.80 35.16
N HIS A 29 1.97 22.11 35.55
CA HIS A 29 3.34 22.61 35.54
C HIS A 29 4.27 21.64 34.80
N GLU A 30 5.34 22.20 34.26
CA GLU A 30 6.45 21.41 33.73
C GLU A 30 7.08 20.54 34.82
N ALA A 31 7.39 19.29 34.47
CA ALA A 31 8.16 18.40 35.33
C ALA A 31 9.65 18.48 34.97
N LEU A 32 10.45 19.10 35.85
CA LEU A 32 11.89 19.16 35.68
C LEU A 32 12.58 17.95 36.33
N HIS A 33 13.87 17.76 36.04
CA HIS A 33 14.68 16.67 36.60
C HIS A 33 14.56 16.61 38.15
N GLY A 34 14.20 15.43 38.67
CA GLY A 34 13.95 15.22 40.10
C GLY A 34 12.58 15.70 40.59
N LEU A 35 11.57 15.78 39.70
CA LEU A 35 10.18 16.17 40.02
C LEU A 35 10.07 17.58 40.63
N LYS A 36 10.97 18.46 40.19
CA LYS A 36 10.88 19.89 40.54
C LYS A 36 9.79 20.55 39.69
N ILE A 37 9.11 21.53 40.30
CA ILE A 37 8.08 22.32 39.63
C ILE A 37 8.79 23.33 38.73
N GLY A 38 8.51 23.28 37.43
CA GLY A 38 8.97 24.26 36.44
C GLY A 38 7.90 25.32 36.15
N ASP A 39 7.77 25.71 34.89
CA ASP A 39 6.84 26.76 34.45
C ASP A 39 5.36 26.33 34.54
N ASP A 40 4.47 27.29 34.83
CA ASP A 40 3.02 27.10 34.84
C ASP A 40 2.46 27.19 33.41
N TRP A 41 1.88 26.09 32.93
CA TRP A 41 1.33 25.97 31.58
C TRP A 41 -0.19 26.17 31.53
N THR A 42 -0.84 26.34 32.68
CA THR A 42 -2.31 26.29 32.83
C THR A 42 -3.06 27.30 31.95
N LYS A 43 -2.49 28.48 31.70
CA LYS A 43 -3.18 29.58 30.98
C LYS A 43 -2.64 29.83 29.57
N SER A 44 -1.47 29.30 29.25
CA SER A 44 -0.67 29.69 28.09
C SER A 44 -0.51 28.59 27.06
N PHE A 45 -0.84 27.35 27.40
CA PHE A 45 -0.64 26.19 26.53
C PHE A 45 -1.96 25.57 26.04
N GLN A 46 -1.93 25.05 24.83
CA GLN A 46 -2.90 24.07 24.35
C GLN A 46 -2.50 22.67 24.81
N VAL A 47 -3.46 21.74 24.82
CA VAL A 47 -3.18 20.36 25.26
C VAL A 47 -2.19 19.67 24.33
N ASP A 48 -2.25 19.91 23.01
CA ASP A 48 -1.27 19.36 22.05
C ASP A 48 0.16 19.85 22.34
N ASP A 49 0.34 21.16 22.51
CA ASP A 49 1.64 21.76 22.85
C ASP A 49 2.18 21.22 24.18
N LEU A 50 1.30 21.07 25.18
CA LEU A 50 1.67 20.51 26.48
C LEU A 50 2.20 19.09 26.34
N ILE A 51 1.52 18.23 25.58
CA ILE A 51 1.94 16.84 25.38
C ILE A 51 3.28 16.79 24.64
N ARG A 52 3.44 17.58 23.56
CA ARG A 52 4.70 17.66 22.79
C ARG A 52 5.86 18.10 23.67
N THR A 53 5.70 19.19 24.43
CA THR A 53 6.77 19.72 25.30
C THR A 53 7.08 18.77 26.46
N ALA A 54 6.06 18.21 27.12
CA ALA A 54 6.25 17.26 28.22
C ALA A 54 6.87 15.92 27.78
N THR A 55 6.65 15.52 26.52
CA THR A 55 7.28 14.33 25.93
C THR A 55 8.77 14.56 25.65
N ARG A 56 9.13 15.77 25.21
CA ARG A 56 10.52 16.19 24.94
C ARG A 56 11.31 16.53 26.21
N GLY A 57 10.63 16.88 27.30
CA GLY A 57 11.26 17.21 28.59
C GLY A 57 11.92 16.02 29.28
N ASP A 58 12.92 16.30 30.13
CA ASP A 58 13.73 15.27 30.82
C ASP A 58 12.92 14.29 31.67
N ALA A 59 11.80 14.74 32.26
CA ALA A 59 10.95 13.92 33.11
C ALA A 59 9.93 13.06 32.32
N LYS A 60 9.76 13.28 31.01
CA LYS A 60 8.79 12.59 30.13
C LYS A 60 7.36 12.56 30.70
N GLY A 61 6.91 13.72 31.18
CA GLY A 61 5.65 13.89 31.87
C GLY A 61 5.47 15.32 32.38
N PHE A 62 4.37 15.55 33.10
CA PHE A 62 4.07 16.85 33.70
C PHE A 62 3.56 16.68 35.14
N LEU A 63 3.58 17.77 35.90
CA LEU A 63 3.11 17.81 37.29
C LEU A 63 1.75 18.50 37.33
N VAL A 64 0.78 17.86 37.97
CA VAL A 64 -0.49 18.48 38.33
C VAL A 64 -0.42 18.83 39.81
N LEU A 65 -0.53 20.12 40.11
CA LEU A 65 -0.64 20.63 41.47
C LEU A 65 -2.11 20.75 41.82
N VAL A 66 -2.52 19.99 42.84
CA VAL A 66 -3.87 19.98 43.40
C VAL A 66 -3.74 20.46 44.84
N ASP A 67 -4.20 21.68 45.12
CA ASP A 67 -4.04 22.39 46.38
C ASP A 67 -2.57 22.43 46.85
N ASN A 68 -2.15 21.50 47.70
CA ASN A 68 -0.79 21.37 48.23
C ASN A 68 -0.08 20.05 47.83
N GLU A 69 -0.74 19.19 47.08
CA GLU A 69 -0.20 17.92 46.62
C GLU A 69 0.34 18.00 45.18
N LYS A 70 1.38 17.22 44.90
CA LYS A 70 1.99 17.12 43.57
C LYS A 70 1.72 15.74 42.99
N ILE A 71 1.00 15.69 41.88
CA ILE A 71 0.72 14.45 41.16
C ILE A 71 1.55 14.46 39.89
N PHE A 72 2.43 13.46 39.75
CA PHE A 72 3.19 13.28 38.53
C PHE A 72 2.40 12.43 37.54
N VAL A 73 2.16 12.99 36.35
CA VAL A 73 1.50 12.31 35.24
C VAL A 73 2.57 11.95 34.21
N LYS A 74 2.88 10.65 34.13
CA LYS A 74 3.80 10.12 33.11
C LYS A 74 3.09 10.11 31.76
N ILE A 75 3.76 10.59 30.72
CA ILE A 75 3.28 10.44 29.34
C ILE A 75 3.75 9.09 28.79
N PRO A 76 2.85 8.30 28.16
CA PRO A 76 3.24 7.04 27.56
C PRO A 76 4.25 7.26 26.43
N THR A 77 5.27 6.41 26.36
CA THR A 77 6.28 6.50 25.30
C THR A 77 5.68 6.15 23.93
N PHE A 78 6.38 6.53 22.85
CA PHE A 78 6.01 6.12 21.49
C PHE A 78 5.78 4.62 21.41
N ASP A 79 6.71 3.81 21.93
CA ASP A 79 6.61 2.36 21.91
C ASP A 79 5.35 1.86 22.61
N GLU A 80 4.97 2.46 23.75
CA GLU A 80 3.76 2.10 24.50
C GLU A 80 2.48 2.46 23.72
N ARG A 81 2.44 3.63 23.07
CA ARG A 81 1.29 4.11 22.26
C ARG A 81 1.16 3.37 20.94
N ALA A 82 2.27 3.10 20.26
CA ALA A 82 2.33 2.42 18.98
C ALA A 82 2.29 0.89 19.10
N ALA A 83 2.50 0.31 20.29
CA ALA A 83 2.57 -1.14 20.49
C ALA A 83 1.39 -1.90 19.88
N GLY A 84 0.17 -1.38 20.02
CA GLY A 84 -1.03 -2.00 19.45
C GLY A 84 -1.03 -1.97 17.92
N LEU A 85 -0.70 -0.82 17.34
CA LEU A 85 -0.63 -0.62 15.89
C LEU A 85 0.47 -1.47 15.26
N VAL A 86 1.66 -1.49 15.87
CA VAL A 86 2.81 -2.28 15.42
C VAL A 86 2.50 -3.77 15.48
N ARG A 87 1.85 -4.26 16.56
CA ARG A 87 1.43 -5.67 16.66
C ARG A 87 0.44 -6.03 15.54
N HIS A 88 -0.56 -5.19 15.30
CA HIS A 88 -1.55 -5.44 14.25
C HIS A 88 -0.91 -5.39 12.85
N HIS A 89 -0.04 -4.42 12.59
CA HIS A 89 0.74 -4.33 11.36
C HIS A 89 1.58 -5.60 11.12
N ASN A 90 2.31 -6.07 12.13
CA ASN A 90 3.11 -7.30 12.05
C ASN A 90 2.23 -8.54 11.80
N TYR A 91 1.04 -8.60 12.41
CA TYR A 91 0.07 -9.65 12.14
C TYR A 91 -0.40 -9.63 10.67
N LEU A 92 -0.72 -8.46 10.11
CA LEU A 92 -1.09 -8.35 8.70
C LEU A 92 0.06 -8.76 7.78
N LEU A 93 1.29 -8.31 8.05
CA LEU A 93 2.47 -8.72 7.28
C LEU A 93 2.66 -10.24 7.29
N SER A 94 2.46 -10.90 8.44
CA SER A 94 2.54 -12.37 8.54
C SER A 94 1.52 -13.10 7.66
N ARG A 95 0.37 -12.49 7.37
CA ARG A 95 -0.65 -13.02 6.46
C ARG A 95 -0.36 -12.67 5.01
N ILE A 96 0.18 -11.49 4.74
CA ILE A 96 0.49 -11.00 3.39
C ILE A 96 1.68 -11.76 2.80
N ASP A 97 2.69 -12.11 3.60
CA ASP A 97 3.91 -12.75 3.13
C ASP A 97 3.69 -14.08 2.37
N PRO A 98 2.93 -15.06 2.88
CA PRO A 98 2.64 -16.29 2.13
C PRO A 98 1.83 -16.03 0.85
N MET A 99 0.90 -15.06 0.87
CA MET A 99 0.12 -14.70 -0.32
C MET A 99 0.99 -13.98 -1.38
N SER A 100 1.91 -13.13 -0.94
CA SER A 100 2.86 -12.39 -1.78
C SER A 100 3.86 -13.33 -2.45
N THR A 101 4.42 -14.27 -1.70
CA THR A 101 5.31 -15.31 -2.24
C THR A 101 4.57 -16.18 -3.25
N LEU A 102 3.36 -16.66 -2.93
CA LEU A 102 2.53 -17.40 -3.87
C LEU A 102 2.24 -16.57 -5.13
N LYS A 103 1.78 -15.32 -4.99
CA LYS A 103 1.52 -14.41 -6.11
C LYS A 103 2.75 -14.26 -7.01
N LYS A 104 3.95 -14.02 -6.44
CA LYS A 104 5.21 -13.91 -7.19
C LYS A 104 5.51 -15.18 -7.99
N THR A 105 5.32 -16.36 -7.40
CA THR A 105 5.54 -17.62 -8.13
C THR A 105 4.58 -17.80 -9.29
N LEU A 106 3.30 -17.47 -9.10
CA LEU A 106 2.27 -17.56 -10.14
C LEU A 106 2.50 -16.54 -11.25
N ASP A 107 2.91 -15.32 -10.91
CA ASP A 107 3.26 -14.28 -11.88
C ASP A 107 4.42 -14.71 -12.76
N LYS A 108 5.46 -15.30 -12.16
CA LYS A 108 6.59 -15.87 -12.91
C LYS A 108 6.14 -17.01 -13.84
N GLN A 109 5.25 -17.89 -13.38
CA GLN A 109 4.67 -18.97 -14.21
C GLN A 109 3.74 -18.46 -15.31
N ALA A 110 3.14 -17.28 -15.15
CA ALA A 110 2.30 -16.69 -16.17
C ALA A 110 3.12 -16.02 -17.27
N GLN A 111 4.25 -15.40 -16.92
CA GLN A 111 5.16 -14.75 -17.87
C GLN A 111 5.71 -15.72 -18.93
N THR A 112 5.85 -17.01 -18.61
CA THR A 112 6.29 -18.01 -19.61
C THR A 112 5.34 -18.14 -20.79
N ALA A 113 4.05 -17.80 -20.64
CA ALA A 113 3.11 -17.86 -21.75
C ALA A 113 3.36 -16.79 -22.82
N SER A 114 3.87 -15.61 -22.42
CA SER A 114 4.29 -14.60 -23.40
C SER A 114 5.38 -15.16 -24.30
N LEU A 115 6.37 -15.85 -23.72
CA LEU A 115 7.48 -16.43 -24.45
C LEU A 115 7.04 -17.61 -25.33
N VAL A 116 6.06 -18.41 -24.91
CA VAL A 116 5.48 -19.48 -25.74
C VAL A 116 4.70 -18.90 -26.93
N LEU A 117 3.93 -17.82 -26.73
CA LEU A 117 3.21 -17.15 -27.83
C LEU A 117 4.17 -16.46 -28.79
N ALA A 118 5.21 -15.82 -28.27
CA ALA A 118 6.31 -15.23 -29.02
C ALA A 118 6.99 -16.25 -29.94
N THR A 119 7.47 -17.33 -29.34
CA THR A 119 8.19 -18.39 -30.06
C THR A 119 7.27 -19.15 -31.00
N GLY A 120 6.01 -19.39 -30.62
CA GLY A 120 5.02 -20.03 -31.47
C GLY A 120 4.67 -19.20 -32.70
N SER A 121 4.42 -17.90 -32.54
CA SER A 121 4.13 -16.99 -33.67
C SER A 121 5.33 -16.85 -34.60
N PHE A 122 6.54 -16.68 -34.06
CA PHE A 122 7.78 -16.63 -34.84
C PHE A 122 8.01 -17.93 -35.62
N THR A 123 7.88 -19.08 -34.96
CA THR A 123 8.02 -20.40 -35.60
C THR A 123 6.99 -20.58 -36.72
N GLY A 124 5.74 -20.17 -36.49
CA GLY A 124 4.68 -20.21 -37.50
C GLY A 124 4.99 -19.34 -38.73
N LEU A 125 5.52 -18.13 -38.52
CA LEU A 125 5.95 -17.24 -39.60
C LEU A 125 7.12 -17.84 -40.40
N VAL A 126 8.13 -18.38 -39.72
CA VAL A 126 9.26 -19.04 -40.38
C VAL A 126 8.79 -20.26 -41.18
N ALA A 127 7.90 -21.08 -40.61
CA ALA A 127 7.33 -22.22 -41.32
C ALA A 127 6.52 -21.79 -42.55
N TYR A 128 5.71 -20.73 -42.44
CA TYR A 128 4.97 -20.15 -43.57
C TYR A 128 5.92 -19.72 -44.70
N VAL A 129 6.98 -18.97 -44.36
CA VAL A 129 7.97 -18.53 -45.35
C VAL A 129 8.69 -19.72 -45.98
N ALA A 130 9.07 -20.74 -45.20
CA ALA A 130 9.73 -21.93 -45.71
C ALA A 130 8.84 -22.75 -46.65
N VAL A 131 7.54 -22.87 -46.34
CA VAL A 131 6.57 -23.54 -47.21
C VAL A 131 6.39 -22.75 -48.51
N MET A 132 6.22 -21.43 -48.43
CA MET A 132 6.09 -20.57 -49.62
C MET A 132 7.34 -20.63 -50.50
N ALA A 133 8.52 -20.58 -49.90
CA ALA A 133 9.81 -20.78 -50.57
C ALA A 133 9.86 -22.14 -51.30
N ARG A 134 9.52 -23.23 -50.60
CA ARG A 134 9.56 -24.58 -51.17
C ARG A 134 8.60 -24.72 -52.36
N LEU A 135 7.38 -24.21 -52.24
CA LEU A 135 6.38 -24.24 -53.31
C LEU A 135 6.81 -23.43 -54.53
N THR A 136 7.41 -22.26 -54.29
CA THR A 136 7.85 -21.33 -55.34
C THR A 136 9.01 -21.90 -56.16
N TRP A 137 10.02 -22.46 -55.50
CA TRP A 137 11.25 -22.89 -56.19
C TRP A 137 11.23 -24.31 -56.75
N TRP A 138 10.36 -25.20 -56.26
CA TRP A 138 10.34 -26.60 -56.70
C TRP A 138 9.07 -27.01 -57.44
N ASP A 139 7.88 -26.57 -57.00
CA ASP A 139 6.63 -27.21 -57.43
C ASP A 139 5.82 -26.37 -58.44
N TYR A 140 5.70 -25.05 -58.23
CA TYR A 140 4.74 -24.21 -58.99
C TYR A 140 5.34 -23.02 -59.74
N GLY A 141 6.56 -22.58 -59.41
CA GLY A 141 7.18 -21.39 -60.02
C GLY A 141 6.55 -20.07 -59.54
N TRP A 142 7.10 -18.94 -60.00
CA TRP A 142 6.68 -17.60 -59.54
C TRP A 142 5.29 -17.20 -60.03
N ASP A 143 4.92 -17.51 -61.28
CA ASP A 143 3.67 -17.07 -61.90
C ASP A 143 2.40 -17.56 -61.17
N VAL A 144 2.48 -18.72 -60.52
CA VAL A 144 1.37 -19.28 -59.71
C VAL A 144 1.39 -18.72 -58.28
N MET A 145 2.57 -18.43 -57.74
CA MET A 145 2.74 -18.02 -56.34
C MET A 145 2.51 -16.52 -56.11
N GLU A 146 2.72 -15.69 -57.13
CA GLU A 146 2.45 -14.25 -57.08
C GLU A 146 1.02 -13.91 -56.62
N PRO A 147 -0.05 -14.44 -57.25
CA PRO A 147 -1.41 -14.16 -56.79
C PRO A 147 -1.70 -14.75 -55.40
N VAL A 148 -1.10 -15.90 -55.06
CA VAL A 148 -1.26 -16.53 -53.73
C VAL A 148 -0.69 -15.63 -52.63
N ALA A 149 0.51 -15.09 -52.84
CA ALA A 149 1.14 -14.17 -51.91
C ALA A 149 0.32 -12.86 -51.77
N TYR A 150 -0.19 -12.35 -52.89
CA TYR A 150 -1.05 -11.16 -52.91
C TYR A 150 -2.32 -11.34 -52.06
N PHE A 151 -3.09 -12.40 -52.30
CA PHE A 151 -4.30 -12.68 -51.53
C PHE A 151 -4.01 -12.97 -50.06
N THR A 152 -2.90 -13.64 -49.76
CA THR A 152 -2.51 -13.92 -48.37
C THR A 152 -2.17 -12.63 -47.61
N SER A 153 -1.46 -11.68 -48.25
CA SER A 153 -1.13 -10.37 -47.67
C SER A 153 -2.39 -9.56 -47.35
N ILE A 154 -3.32 -9.46 -48.32
CA ILE A 154 -4.59 -8.76 -48.12
C ILE A 154 -5.44 -9.46 -47.06
N GLY A 155 -5.50 -10.79 -47.09
CA GLY A 155 -6.21 -11.59 -46.09
C GLY A 155 -5.70 -11.33 -44.67
N MET A 156 -4.37 -11.30 -44.49
CA MET A 156 -3.76 -10.98 -43.19
C MET A 156 -4.09 -9.55 -42.74
N GLY A 157 -4.13 -8.59 -43.67
CA GLY A 157 -4.57 -7.22 -43.40
C GLY A 157 -6.03 -7.15 -42.93
N ILE A 158 -6.93 -7.89 -43.58
CA ILE A 158 -8.35 -7.97 -43.20
C ILE A 158 -8.49 -8.59 -41.79
N VAL A 159 -7.76 -9.67 -41.50
CA VAL A 159 -7.77 -10.31 -40.18
C VAL A 159 -7.25 -9.37 -39.10
N GLY A 160 -6.15 -8.66 -39.36
CA GLY A 160 -5.61 -7.65 -38.44
C GLY A 160 -6.60 -6.52 -38.17
N TYR A 161 -7.30 -6.04 -39.20
CA TYR A 161 -8.33 -5.01 -39.06
C TYR A 161 -9.55 -5.51 -38.28
N LEU A 162 -10.01 -6.75 -38.52
CA LEU A 162 -11.08 -7.38 -37.75
C LEU A 162 -10.70 -7.52 -36.26
N TYR A 163 -9.46 -7.92 -35.97
CA TYR A 163 -8.96 -8.00 -34.60
C TYR A 163 -9.00 -6.63 -33.90
N PHE A 164 -8.59 -5.57 -34.60
CA PHE A 164 -8.66 -4.20 -34.09
C PHE A 164 -10.11 -3.79 -33.78
N LEU A 165 -11.06 -4.08 -34.66
CA LEU A 165 -12.48 -3.77 -34.46
C LEU A 165 -13.06 -4.45 -33.21
N ILE A 166 -12.70 -5.71 -32.98
CA ILE A 166 -13.20 -6.49 -31.82
C ILE A 166 -12.55 -6.00 -30.53
N THR A 167 -11.23 -5.79 -30.53
CA THR A 167 -10.46 -5.53 -29.31
C THR A 167 -10.44 -4.04 -28.96
N LYS A 168 -10.74 -3.15 -29.92
CA LYS A 168 -10.61 -1.67 -29.82
C LYS A 168 -9.26 -1.22 -29.26
N ARG A 169 -8.22 -2.02 -29.47
CA ARG A 169 -6.83 -1.78 -29.04
C ARG A 169 -5.93 -1.95 -30.25
N GLU A 170 -4.89 -1.13 -30.32
CA GLU A 170 -3.86 -1.26 -31.34
C GLU A 170 -3.24 -2.66 -31.31
N TYR A 171 -2.92 -3.19 -32.50
CA TYR A 171 -2.22 -4.46 -32.65
C TYR A 171 -0.74 -4.25 -32.27
N THR A 172 -0.49 -4.11 -30.98
CA THR A 172 0.87 -4.01 -30.43
C THR A 172 1.23 -5.35 -29.81
N TYR A 173 2.42 -5.85 -30.15
CA TYR A 173 2.94 -7.12 -29.63
C TYR A 173 2.96 -7.15 -28.09
N GLU A 174 3.30 -6.02 -27.47
CA GLU A 174 3.27 -5.86 -26.02
C GLU A 174 1.85 -6.01 -25.45
N ALA A 175 0.84 -5.44 -26.11
CA ALA A 175 -0.55 -5.52 -25.65
C ALA A 175 -1.10 -6.96 -25.71
N LEU A 176 -0.77 -7.71 -26.76
CA LEU A 176 -1.12 -9.12 -26.92
C LEU A 176 -0.44 -9.99 -25.85
N ALA A 177 0.86 -9.78 -25.65
CA ALA A 177 1.63 -10.46 -24.62
C ALA A 177 1.06 -10.18 -23.22
N HIS A 178 0.79 -8.92 -22.89
CA HIS A 178 0.19 -8.53 -21.61
C HIS A 178 -1.21 -9.12 -21.41
N TYR A 179 -2.04 -9.14 -22.46
CA TYR A 179 -3.36 -9.74 -22.39
C TYR A 179 -3.28 -11.26 -22.14
N ALA A 180 -2.44 -11.98 -22.88
CA ALA A 180 -2.27 -13.41 -22.70
C ALA A 180 -1.70 -13.77 -21.31
N VAL A 181 -0.73 -12.98 -20.82
CA VAL A 181 -0.17 -13.15 -19.48
C VAL A 181 -1.24 -12.90 -18.43
N SER A 182 -2.02 -11.82 -18.52
CA SER A 182 -3.06 -11.51 -17.53
C SER A 182 -4.17 -12.57 -17.48
N GLN A 183 -4.59 -13.10 -18.63
CA GLN A 183 -5.54 -14.21 -18.70
C GLN A 183 -4.99 -15.50 -18.07
N ARG A 184 -3.70 -15.77 -18.23
CA ARG A 184 -3.05 -16.91 -17.57
C ARG A 184 -2.87 -16.67 -16.07
N GLN A 185 -2.51 -15.45 -15.66
CA GLN A 185 -2.41 -15.07 -14.24
C GLN A 185 -3.75 -15.30 -13.54
N MET A 186 -4.85 -14.79 -14.09
CA MET A 186 -6.18 -14.96 -13.50
C MET A 186 -6.57 -16.43 -13.35
N ARG A 187 -6.32 -17.25 -14.38
CA ARG A 187 -6.55 -18.70 -14.31
C ARG A 187 -5.70 -19.38 -13.25
N LEU A 188 -4.44 -18.97 -13.10
CA LEU A 188 -3.53 -19.50 -12.09
C LEU A 188 -3.95 -19.09 -10.67
N TYR A 189 -4.43 -17.86 -10.48
CA TYR A 189 -4.95 -17.38 -9.21
C TYR A 189 -6.17 -18.18 -8.77
N ILE A 190 -7.16 -18.35 -9.66
CA ILE A 190 -8.36 -19.16 -9.40
C ILE A 190 -7.98 -20.60 -9.08
N LYS A 191 -7.06 -21.20 -9.86
CA LYS A 191 -6.62 -22.60 -9.66
C LYS A 191 -5.96 -22.83 -8.30
N HIS A 192 -5.21 -21.86 -7.78
CA HIS A 192 -4.51 -21.96 -6.50
C HIS A 192 -5.31 -21.32 -5.34
N GLY A 193 -6.54 -20.89 -5.58
CA GLY A 193 -7.39 -20.26 -4.56
C GLY A 193 -6.85 -18.92 -4.03
N LEU A 194 -6.02 -18.22 -4.81
CA LEU A 194 -5.49 -16.91 -4.42
C LEU A 194 -6.53 -15.83 -4.70
N ASP A 195 -7.15 -15.30 -3.64
CA ASP A 195 -8.04 -14.15 -3.73
C ASP A 195 -7.23 -12.84 -3.79
N ILE A 196 -7.20 -12.24 -4.98
CA ILE A 196 -6.49 -10.98 -5.23
C ILE A 196 -7.17 -9.79 -4.53
N ASN A 197 -8.50 -9.81 -4.39
CA ASN A 197 -9.22 -8.72 -3.73
C ASN A 197 -8.89 -8.72 -2.24
N GLN A 198 -8.87 -9.90 -1.61
CA GLN A 198 -8.45 -10.05 -0.21
C GLN A 198 -6.97 -9.65 -0.03
N TYR A 199 -6.09 -10.06 -0.94
CA TYR A 199 -4.69 -9.65 -0.89
C TYR A 199 -4.54 -8.12 -0.94
N GLN A 200 -5.25 -7.47 -1.87
CA GLN A 200 -5.21 -6.01 -2.02
C GLN A 200 -5.78 -5.29 -0.81
N SER A 201 -6.86 -5.79 -0.21
CA SER A 201 -7.43 -5.18 1.00
C SER A 201 -6.47 -5.27 2.18
N LEU A 202 -5.84 -6.43 2.40
CA LEU A 202 -4.83 -6.61 3.45
C LEU A 202 -3.62 -5.68 3.25
N VAL A 203 -3.15 -5.54 2.01
CA VAL A 203 -2.03 -4.62 1.68
C VAL A 203 -2.44 -3.17 1.93
N SER A 204 -3.67 -2.77 1.57
CA SER A 204 -4.14 -1.41 1.85
C SER A 204 -4.27 -1.14 3.34
N GLU A 205 -4.76 -2.10 4.12
CA GLU A 205 -4.89 -2.00 5.58
C GLU A 205 -3.51 -1.89 6.25
N ALA A 206 -2.54 -2.71 5.81
CA ALA A 206 -1.17 -2.63 6.31
C ALA A 206 -0.55 -1.25 6.02
N LYS A 207 -0.76 -0.70 4.82
CA LYS A 207 -0.27 0.63 4.44
C LYS A 207 -0.93 1.77 5.23
N GLU A 208 -2.21 1.62 5.58
CA GLU A 208 -2.91 2.58 6.43
C GLU A 208 -2.36 2.56 7.85
N LEU A 209 -2.09 1.37 8.42
CA LEU A 209 -1.46 1.25 9.72
C LEU A 209 -0.04 1.82 9.73
N GLU A 210 0.73 1.60 8.67
CA GLU A 210 2.06 2.17 8.50
C GLU A 210 2.01 3.70 8.59
N ARG A 211 1.09 4.35 7.87
CA ARG A 211 0.86 5.80 7.98
C ARG A 211 0.49 6.21 9.40
N ARG A 212 -0.44 5.50 10.05
CA ARG A 212 -0.85 5.85 11.42
C ARG A 212 0.28 5.70 12.43
N ILE A 213 1.19 4.74 12.22
CA ILE A 213 2.40 4.59 13.05
C ILE A 213 3.35 5.76 12.80
N GLU A 214 3.49 6.21 11.56
CA GLU A 214 4.30 7.38 11.19
C GLU A 214 3.72 8.67 11.76
N ASP A 215 2.41 8.89 11.68
CA ASP A 215 1.72 10.03 12.31
C ASP A 215 1.98 10.04 13.83
N VAL A 216 1.89 8.87 14.47
CA VAL A 216 2.20 8.74 15.91
C VAL A 216 3.69 8.94 16.18
N ARG A 217 4.61 8.71 15.23
CA ARG A 217 6.03 9.00 15.41
C ARG A 217 6.29 10.51 15.34
N ASP A 218 5.66 11.19 14.38
CA ASP A 218 5.77 12.63 14.18
C ASP A 218 5.18 13.43 15.36
N ASP A 219 4.28 12.85 16.16
CA ASP A 219 3.82 13.43 17.43
C ASP A 219 4.93 13.47 18.51
N TYR A 220 5.92 12.59 18.43
CA TYR A 220 7.00 12.43 19.43
C TYR A 220 8.34 13.03 18.99
N ASP A 221 8.58 13.18 17.69
CA ASP A 221 9.75 13.88 17.12
C ASP A 221 9.61 15.41 17.26
#